data_AF-A0A495AD00-F1
#
_entry.id   AF-A0A495AD00-F1
#
_cell.length_a   1.000
_cell.length_b   1.000
_cell.length_c   1.000
_cell.angle_alpha   90.00
_cell.angle_beta   90.00
_cell.angle_gamma   90.00
#
_symmetry.space_group_name_H-M   'P 1'
#
loop_
_entity.id
_entity.type
_entity.pdbx_description
1 polymer ?
#
loop_
_entity_poly.entity_id
_entity_poly.type
_entity_poly.pdbx_seq_one_letter_code
_entity_poly.pdbx_strand_id
1 'polypeptide(L)'
;MKIIAFILLLIPGLVAVFGIKLMRDALFAEYYSFLINSGIQFSAGLVLFILGFAFIGGFIVYRDRKNKYQAIPDNKQKELKSKEKF
;
A
#
# COMPACT_ATOMS: atom_id res chain seq x y z
N MET A 1 -11.52 5.57 14.03
CA MET A 1 -10.13 5.82 13.60
C MET A 1 -9.75 5.06 12.30
N LYS A 2 -10.55 5.11 11.22
CA LYS A 2 -10.22 4.43 9.94
C LYS A 2 -9.83 5.39 8.81
N ILE A 3 -10.29 6.65 8.85
CA ILE A 3 -10.01 7.69 7.84
C ILE A 3 -8.51 8.02 7.73
N ILE A 4 -7.79 8.08 8.85
CA ILE A 4 -6.38 8.48 8.89
C ILE A 4 -5.49 7.49 8.14
N ALA A 5 -5.80 6.20 8.21
CA ALA A 5 -5.11 5.15 7.45
C ALA A 5 -5.30 5.32 5.94
N PHE A 6 -6.48 5.80 5.52
CA PHE A 6 -6.80 6.02 4.10
C PHE A 6 -6.04 7.24 3.55
N ILE A 7 -5.96 8.31 4.34
CA ILE A 7 -5.20 9.52 4.00
C ILE A 7 -3.69 9.22 3.93
N LEU A 8 -3.16 8.39 4.84
CA LEU A 8 -1.77 7.93 4.81
C LEU A 8 -1.44 7.06 3.58
N LEU A 9 -2.41 6.30 3.07
CA LEU A 9 -2.29 5.48 1.85
C LEU A 9 -2.38 6.30 0.55
N LEU A 10 -2.98 7.50 0.62
CA LEU A 10 -3.21 8.36 -0.55
C LEU A 10 -1.88 8.85 -1.14
N ILE A 11 -0.93 9.26 -0.30
CA ILE A 11 0.39 9.76 -0.71
C ILE A 11 1.19 8.71 -1.50
N PRO A 12 1.47 7.50 -0.98
CA PRO A 12 2.20 6.47 -1.72
C PRO A 12 1.42 5.95 -2.93
N GLY A 13 0.08 6.01 -2.90
CA GLY A 13 -0.76 5.73 -4.07
C GLY A 13 -0.52 6.71 -5.22
N LEU A 14 -0.47 8.02 -4.94
CA LEU A 14 -0.16 9.03 -5.95
C LEU A 14 1.26 8.87 -6.51
N VAL A 15 2.22 8.52 -5.67
CA VAL A 15 3.60 8.22 -6.10
C VAL A 15 3.63 7.02 -7.06
N ALA A 16 2.87 5.96 -6.77
CA ALA A 16 2.77 4.80 -7.65
C ALA A 16 2.15 5.16 -9.01
N VAL A 17 1.07 5.94 -9.02
CA VAL A 17 0.43 6.42 -10.27
C VAL A 17 1.39 7.30 -11.07
N PHE A 18 2.17 8.15 -10.40
CA PHE A 18 3.19 8.98 -11.05
C PHE A 18 4.31 8.12 -11.68
N GLY A 19 4.73 7.05 -10.99
CA GLY A 19 5.67 6.06 -11.54
C GLY A 19 5.16 5.40 -12.83
N ILE A 20 3.88 4.97 -12.85
CA ILE A 20 3.24 4.41 -14.06
C ILE A 20 3.19 5.44 -15.19
N LYS A 21 2.87 6.70 -14.87
CA LYS A 21 2.86 7.78 -15.86
C LYS A 21 4.25 7.95 -16.49
N LEU A 22 5.31 7.92 -15.69
CA LEU A 22 6.69 8.00 -16.18
C LEU A 22 7.06 6.81 -17.07
N MET A 23 6.66 5.59 -16.71
CA MET A 23 6.88 4.40 -17.54
C MET A 23 6.20 4.54 -18.90
N ARG A 24 4.95 5.02 -18.90
CA ARG A 24 4.18 5.25 -20.12
C ARG A 24 4.90 6.28 -21.00
N ASP A 25 5.29 7.41 -20.43
CA ASP A 25 5.97 8.48 -21.17
C ASP A 25 7.32 7.99 -21.75
N ALA A 26 8.03 7.09 -21.06
CA ALA A 26 9.23 6.43 -21.57
C ALA A 26 8.97 5.48 -22.77
N LEU A 27 7.80 4.82 -22.81
CA LEU A 27 7.41 3.90 -23.89
C LEU A 27 6.96 4.64 -25.16
N PHE A 28 6.39 5.83 -25.04
CA PHE A 28 5.94 6.65 -26.18
C PHE A 28 6.99 7.61 -26.71
N ALA A 29 8.23 7.52 -26.22
CA ALA A 29 9.30 8.43 -26.58
C ALA A 29 8.99 9.92 -26.32
N GLU A 30 8.05 10.19 -25.38
CA GLU A 30 7.80 11.53 -24.84
C GLU A 30 8.80 11.77 -23.71
N TYR A 31 9.98 12.26 -24.11
CA TYR A 31 11.06 12.52 -23.18
C TYR A 31 10.98 13.94 -22.64
N TYR A 32 11.09 14.07 -21.32
CA TYR A 32 11.53 15.32 -20.74
C TYR A 32 12.98 15.55 -21.16
N SER A 33 13.36 16.77 -21.55
CA SER A 33 14.70 17.10 -22.06
C SER A 33 15.86 16.72 -21.11
N PHE A 34 15.58 16.45 -19.83
CA PHE A 34 16.55 16.00 -18.84
C PHE A 34 16.79 14.47 -18.80
N LEU A 35 15.88 13.66 -19.37
CA LEU A 35 15.94 12.20 -19.37
C LEU A 35 16.15 11.71 -20.80
N ILE A 36 17.38 11.84 -21.28
CA ILE A 36 17.83 11.54 -22.65
C ILE A 36 17.73 10.03 -22.98
N ASN A 37 17.64 9.15 -21.98
CA ASN A 37 17.64 7.70 -22.14
C ASN A 37 16.33 7.07 -21.64
N SER A 38 15.56 6.49 -22.56
CA SER A 38 14.28 5.79 -22.31
C SER A 38 14.39 4.71 -21.25
N GLY A 39 15.52 4.00 -21.18
CA GLY A 39 15.77 2.98 -20.17
C GLY A 39 15.89 3.55 -18.76
N ILE A 40 16.45 4.75 -18.61
CA ILE A 40 16.61 5.43 -17.31
C ILE A 40 15.25 5.98 -16.85
N GLN A 41 14.47 6.59 -17.75
CA GLN A 41 13.13 7.10 -17.44
C GLN A 41 12.18 5.96 -17.03
N PHE A 42 12.24 4.82 -17.74
CA PHE A 42 11.48 3.62 -17.37
C PHE A 42 11.92 3.06 -16.02
N SER A 43 13.22 2.91 -15.78
CA SER A 43 13.75 2.39 -14.52
C SER A 43 13.40 3.29 -13.33
N ALA A 44 13.48 4.61 -13.51
CA ALA A 44 13.06 5.57 -12.48
C ALA A 44 11.55 5.47 -12.18
N GLY A 45 10.72 5.37 -13.22
CA GLY A 45 9.28 5.10 -13.07
C GLY A 45 9.00 3.78 -12.33
N LEU A 46 9.78 2.74 -12.64
CA LEU A 46 9.71 1.42 -12.00
C LEU A 46 10.08 1.43 -10.53
N VAL A 47 11.15 2.13 -10.17
CA VAL A 47 11.53 2.30 -8.77
C VAL A 47 10.45 3.07 -8.01
N LEU A 48 9.90 4.15 -8.58
CA LEU A 48 8.81 4.92 -7.95
C LEU A 48 7.55 4.08 -7.77
N PHE A 49 7.19 3.28 -8.77
CA PHE A 49 6.05 2.37 -8.69
C PHE A 49 6.25 1.29 -7.63
N ILE A 50 7.40 0.61 -7.62
CA ILE A 50 7.71 -0.42 -6.63
C ILE A 50 7.74 0.15 -5.22
N LEU A 51 8.34 1.34 -5.02
CA LEU A 51 8.36 2.00 -3.72
C LEU A 51 6.95 2.34 -3.24
N GLY A 52 6.12 2.95 -4.10
CA GLY A 52 4.73 3.25 -3.76
C GLY A 52 3.92 1.99 -3.44
N PHE A 53 4.07 0.95 -4.26
CA PHE A 53 3.37 -0.33 -4.11
C PHE A 53 3.83 -1.11 -2.87
N ALA A 54 5.14 -1.18 -2.62
CA ALA A 54 5.71 -1.82 -1.44
C ALA A 54 5.30 -1.09 -0.15
N PHE A 55 5.19 0.23 -0.18
CA PHE A 55 4.70 1.00 0.95
C PHE A 55 3.22 0.71 1.25
N ILE A 56 2.38 0.62 0.22
CA ILE A 56 0.97 0.21 0.35
C ILE A 56 0.87 -1.21 0.93
N GLY A 57 1.60 -2.17 0.36
CA GLY A 57 1.60 -3.56 0.80
C GLY A 57 2.13 -3.72 2.24
N GLY A 58 3.23 -3.06 2.57
CA GLY A 58 3.80 -3.04 3.92
C GLY A 58 2.85 -2.42 4.95
N PHE A 59 2.15 -1.34 4.58
CA PHE A 59 1.14 -0.73 5.44
C PHE A 59 -0.06 -1.66 5.67
N ILE A 60 -0.52 -2.37 4.65
CA ILE A 60 -1.59 -3.36 4.78
C ILE A 60 -1.17 -4.46 5.76
N VAL A 61 0.01 -5.04 5.60
CA VAL A 61 0.53 -6.09 6.50
C VAL A 61 0.68 -5.58 7.93
N TYR A 62 1.23 -4.38 8.11
CA TYR A 62 1.37 -3.76 9.43
C TYR A 62 0.01 -3.48 10.09
N ARG A 63 -0.99 -3.08 9.31
CA ARG A 63 -2.35 -2.82 9.81
C ARG A 63 -3.08 -4.13 10.14
N ASP A 64 -2.91 -5.15 9.32
CA ASP A 64 -3.51 -6.47 9.48
C ASP A 64 -2.99 -7.18 10.73
N ARG A 65 -1.67 -7.10 10.98
CA ARG A 65 -1.06 -7.68 12.20
C ARG A 65 -1.62 -7.12 13.51
N LYS A 66 -2.15 -5.90 13.47
CA LYS A 66 -2.70 -5.19 14.65
C LYS A 66 -4.21 -5.38 14.81
N ASN A 67 -4.92 -5.52 13.70
CA ASN A 67 -6.27 -6.05 13.72
C ASN A 67 -6.19 -7.58 13.73
N LYS A 68 -5.79 -8.17 14.87
CA LYS A 68 -6.12 -9.59 15.13
C LYS A 68 -7.62 -9.72 14.88
N TYR A 69 -7.99 -10.32 13.75
CA TYR A 69 -9.36 -10.69 13.43
C TYR A 69 -9.78 -11.65 14.55
N GLN A 70 -10.37 -11.10 15.61
CA GLN A 70 -10.92 -11.90 16.68
C GLN A 70 -12.09 -12.64 16.04
N ALA A 71 -11.83 -13.85 15.55
CA ALA A 71 -12.85 -14.73 14.99
C ALA A 71 -13.99 -14.98 16.00
N ILE A 72 -13.71 -14.77 17.28
CA ILE A 72 -14.66 -14.75 18.38
C ILE A 72 -14.65 -13.37 19.02
N PRO A 73 -15.73 -12.58 18.92
CA PRO A 73 -15.83 -11.29 19.61
C PRO A 73 -15.64 -11.47 21.13
N ASP A 74 -14.98 -10.52 21.79
CA ASP A 74 -14.62 -10.57 23.23
C ASP A 74 -15.82 -10.93 24.14
N ASN A 75 -17.04 -10.55 23.74
CA ASN A 75 -18.27 -10.92 24.44
C ASN A 75 -18.54 -12.44 24.49
N LYS A 76 -18.24 -13.18 23.41
CA LYS A 76 -18.42 -14.64 23.35
C LYS A 76 -17.36 -15.42 24.14
N GLN A 77 -16.14 -14.89 24.26
CA GLN A 77 -15.12 -15.51 25.13
C GLN A 77 -15.54 -15.48 26.61
N LYS A 78 -16.17 -14.40 27.06
CA LYS A 78 -16.68 -14.29 28.43
C LYS A 78 -17.82 -15.27 28.69
N GLU A 79 -18.71 -15.48 27.71
CA GLU A 79 -19.82 -16.43 27.79
C GLU A 79 -19.34 -17.90 27.83
N LEU A 80 -18.36 -18.26 27.00
CA LEU A 80 -17.77 -19.60 26.97
C LEU A 80 -17.06 -19.95 28.27
N LYS A 81 -16.24 -19.02 28.81
CA LYS A 81 -15.60 -19.20 30.11
C LYS A 81 -16.59 -19.25 31.28
N SER A 82 -17.73 -18.57 31.16
CA SER A 82 -18.78 -18.64 32.18
C SER A 82 -19.51 -19.99 32.15
N LYS A 83 -19.70 -20.60 30.97
CA LYS A 83 -20.37 -21.90 30.84
C LYS A 83 -19.51 -23.08 31.29
N GLU A 84 -18.19 -23.01 31.18
CA GLU A 84 -17.28 -24.05 31.70
C GLU A 84 -17.14 -24.05 33.24
N LYS A 85 -17.67 -23.00 33.91
CA LYS A 85 -17.54 -22.83 35.36
C LYS A 85 -18.75 -23.35 36.16
N PHE A 86 -19.75 -23.91 35.48
CA PHE A 86 -20.93 -24.57 36.06
C PHE A 86 -20.97 -26.03 35.61
#